data_AF-A0A0C9VC50-F1
#
_entry.id   AF-A0A0C9VC50-F1
#
_cell.length_a   1.000
_cell.length_b   1.000
_cell.length_c   1.000
_cell.angle_alpha   90.00
_cell.angle_beta   90.00
_cell.angle_gamma   90.00
#
_symmetry.space_group_name_H-M   'P 1'
#
loop_
_entity.id
_entity.type
_entity.pdbx_description
1 polymer ?
#
loop_
_entity_poly.entity_id
_entity_poly.type
_entity_poly.pdbx_seq_one_letter_code
_entity_poly.pdbx_strand_id
1 'polypeptide(L)'
;MGLPEAEEKLQAYLGSHYDDKHWWSAFKAVMDAENDAMEALKSLDKLTRDLLGQPISQLHEPVTLPPIWQHISSEECSAAPQLSSVEGDLQRCPLTLEEMLNPIEEKTIEFSTFQFKGGNEEIVERVKYDIAAEKGEIIEIESDESDEEEEQGLTAFEISKMCQEMESLCLRHAPPDLSLDLAQHLCQFRIHLRREMTKNAKQTMLDGWIK
;
A
#
# COMPACT_ATOMS: atom_id res chain seq x y z
N MET A 1 -28.78 -5.67 -5.33
CA MET A 1 -27.65 -5.81 -6.26
C MET A 1 -27.93 -7.01 -7.14
N GLY A 2 -27.76 -6.90 -8.45
CA GLY A 2 -27.93 -8.04 -9.34
C GLY A 2 -26.68 -8.93 -9.36
N LEU A 3 -26.84 -10.21 -9.69
CA LEU A 3 -25.71 -11.14 -9.82
C LEU A 3 -24.60 -10.66 -10.77
N PRO A 4 -24.90 -10.03 -11.93
CA PRO A 4 -23.85 -9.50 -12.82
C PRO A 4 -23.01 -8.41 -12.17
N GLU A 5 -23.63 -7.58 -11.32
CA GLU A 5 -22.95 -6.50 -10.61
C GLU A 5 -22.07 -7.04 -9.47
N ALA A 6 -22.48 -8.15 -8.85
CA ALA A 6 -21.69 -8.82 -7.81
C ALA A 6 -20.47 -9.55 -8.40
N GLU A 7 -20.66 -10.21 -9.55
CA GLU A 7 -19.58 -10.85 -10.30
C GLU A 7 -18.55 -9.83 -10.80
N GLU A 8 -19.00 -8.74 -11.42
CA GLU A 8 -18.10 -7.69 -11.93
C GLU A 8 -17.26 -7.08 -10.80
N LYS A 9 -17.86 -6.84 -9.63
CA LYS A 9 -17.12 -6.38 -8.45
C LYS A 9 -16.11 -7.43 -7.97
N LEU A 10 -16.49 -8.69 -7.86
CA LEU A 10 -15.59 -9.77 -7.44
C LEU A 10 -14.41 -9.94 -8.41
N GLN A 11 -14.68 -9.86 -9.71
CA GLN A 11 -13.65 -9.90 -10.74
C GLN A 11 -12.72 -8.69 -10.68
N ALA A 12 -13.25 -7.49 -10.41
CA ALA A 12 -12.43 -6.29 -10.21
C ALA A 12 -11.50 -6.41 -9.00
N TYR A 13 -11.94 -7.04 -7.91
CA TYR A 13 -11.13 -7.24 -6.71
C TYR A 13 -10.09 -8.37 -6.86
N LEU A 14 -10.45 -9.48 -7.49
CA LEU A 14 -9.60 -10.68 -7.58
C LEU A 14 -8.72 -10.70 -8.84
N GLY A 15 -9.06 -9.91 -9.87
CA GLY A 15 -8.30 -9.78 -11.11
C GLY A 15 -8.07 -11.14 -11.79
N SER A 16 -6.80 -11.50 -12.00
CA SER A 16 -6.40 -12.78 -12.61
C SER A 16 -6.63 -14.02 -11.73
N HIS A 17 -7.00 -13.83 -10.46
CA HIS A 17 -7.31 -14.93 -9.54
C HIS A 17 -8.80 -15.28 -9.49
N TYR A 18 -9.64 -14.56 -10.24
CA TYR A 18 -11.05 -14.92 -10.41
C TYR A 18 -11.19 -16.11 -11.35
N ASP A 19 -11.74 -17.22 -10.86
CA ASP A 19 -12.17 -18.35 -11.67
C ASP A 19 -13.66 -18.60 -11.43
N ASP A 20 -14.47 -18.31 -12.46
CA ASP A 20 -15.92 -18.48 -12.46
C ASP A 20 -16.35 -19.89 -12.00
N LYS A 21 -15.56 -20.93 -12.31
CA LYS A 21 -15.89 -22.31 -11.90
C LYS A 21 -15.89 -22.50 -10.39
N HIS A 22 -15.05 -21.75 -9.67
CA HIS A 22 -14.98 -21.81 -8.21
C HIS A 22 -16.09 -21.00 -7.54
N TRP A 23 -16.61 -19.98 -8.22
CA TRP A 23 -17.65 -19.08 -7.69
C TRP A 23 -19.06 -19.48 -8.09
N TRP A 24 -19.24 -20.22 -9.20
CA TRP A 24 -20.54 -20.69 -9.68
C TRP A 24 -21.36 -21.40 -8.60
N SER A 25 -20.73 -22.27 -7.81
CA SER A 25 -21.43 -22.99 -6.73
C SER A 25 -21.98 -22.05 -5.65
N ALA A 26 -21.25 -20.97 -5.35
CA ALA A 26 -21.68 -19.96 -4.39
C ALA A 26 -22.79 -19.08 -4.97
N PHE A 27 -22.64 -18.61 -6.21
CA PHE A 27 -23.65 -17.81 -6.89
C PHE A 27 -24.95 -18.58 -7.09
N LYS A 28 -24.87 -19.84 -7.51
CA LYS A 28 -26.04 -20.71 -7.64
C LYS A 28 -26.76 -20.91 -6.30
N ALA A 29 -26.02 -21.09 -5.22
CA ALA A 29 -26.61 -21.23 -3.89
C ALA A 29 -27.33 -19.95 -3.42
N VAL A 30 -26.83 -18.77 -3.80
CA VAL A 30 -27.49 -17.48 -3.54
C VAL A 30 -28.74 -17.31 -4.39
N MET A 31 -28.69 -17.69 -5.67
CA MET A 31 -29.84 -17.63 -6.58
C MET A 31 -30.95 -18.61 -6.19
N ASP A 32 -30.60 -19.84 -5.83
CA ASP A 32 -31.56 -20.86 -5.41
C ASP A 32 -32.25 -20.49 -4.09
N ALA A 33 -31.61 -19.63 -3.28
CA ALA A 33 -32.15 -19.09 -2.03
C ALA A 33 -32.80 -17.70 -2.18
N GLU A 34 -32.92 -17.17 -3.40
CA GLU A 34 -33.52 -15.86 -3.66
C GLU A 34 -34.99 -15.88 -3.22
N ASN A 35 -35.32 -15.09 -2.19
CA ASN A 35 -36.61 -15.03 -1.48
C ASN A 35 -36.90 -16.15 -0.45
N ASP A 36 -35.94 -17.00 -0.10
CA ASP A 36 -36.06 -17.97 1.00
C ASP A 36 -34.91 -17.82 2.02
N ALA A 37 -35.21 -17.17 3.14
CA ALA A 37 -34.25 -16.94 4.21
C ALA A 37 -33.76 -18.24 4.89
N MET A 38 -34.57 -19.30 4.93
CA MET A 38 -34.16 -20.58 5.52
C MET A 38 -33.22 -21.34 4.60
N GLU A 39 -33.51 -21.37 3.30
CA GLU A 39 -32.63 -22.02 2.33
C GLU A 39 -31.31 -21.23 2.15
N ALA A 40 -31.34 -19.91 2.31
CA ALA A 40 -30.14 -19.06 2.35
C ALA A 40 -29.22 -19.44 3.51
N LEU A 41 -29.76 -19.55 4.73
CA LEU A 41 -28.99 -19.93 5.92
C LEU A 41 -28.38 -21.33 5.80
N LYS A 42 -29.13 -22.28 5.25
CA LYS A 42 -28.67 -23.66 5.03
C LYS A 42 -27.59 -23.76 3.96
N SER A 43 -27.74 -22.99 2.87
CA SER A 43 -26.77 -22.90 1.79
C SER A 43 -25.47 -22.27 2.25
N LEU A 44 -25.56 -21.19 3.04
CA LEU A 44 -24.41 -20.57 3.66
C LEU A 44 -23.72 -21.57 4.60
N ASP A 45 -24.46 -22.28 5.46
CA ASP A 45 -23.90 -23.21 6.46
C ASP A 45 -23.15 -24.37 5.80
N LYS A 46 -23.64 -24.82 4.64
CA LYS A 46 -22.93 -25.78 3.80
C LYS A 46 -21.62 -25.20 3.25
N LEU A 47 -21.66 -23.99 2.69
CA LEU A 47 -20.49 -23.33 2.12
C LEU A 47 -19.41 -23.05 3.19
N THR A 48 -19.82 -22.62 4.38
CA THR A 48 -18.92 -22.39 5.51
C THR A 48 -18.29 -23.70 6.01
N ARG A 49 -19.04 -24.80 6.04
CA ARG A 49 -18.46 -26.12 6.34
C ARG A 49 -17.45 -26.57 5.30
N ASP A 50 -17.73 -26.36 4.02
CA ASP A 50 -16.84 -26.77 2.94
C ASP A 50 -15.53 -25.96 2.93
N LEU A 51 -15.57 -24.68 3.30
CA LEU A 51 -14.39 -23.80 3.34
C LEU A 51 -13.60 -23.85 4.66
N LEU A 52 -14.30 -23.89 5.79
CA LEU A 52 -13.73 -23.70 7.13
C LEU A 52 -13.87 -24.94 8.03
N GLY A 53 -14.59 -25.97 7.58
CA GLY A 53 -14.84 -27.19 8.38
C GLY A 53 -15.81 -26.99 9.54
N GLN A 54 -16.43 -25.82 9.67
CA GLN A 54 -17.29 -25.46 10.81
C GLN A 54 -18.63 -24.85 10.34
N PRO A 55 -19.72 -25.03 11.10
CA PRO A 55 -21.00 -24.40 10.81
C PRO A 55 -21.00 -22.92 11.19
N ILE A 56 -21.83 -22.12 10.53
CA ILE A 56 -21.88 -20.65 10.73
C ILE A 56 -22.25 -20.27 12.16
N SER A 57 -23.10 -21.07 12.80
CA SER A 57 -23.48 -20.82 14.19
C SER A 57 -22.29 -20.88 15.17
N GLN A 58 -21.15 -21.43 14.74
CA GLN A 58 -19.89 -21.45 15.49
C GLN A 58 -18.92 -20.32 15.07
N LEU A 59 -19.23 -19.55 14.03
CA LEU A 59 -18.59 -18.27 13.74
C LEU A 59 -19.12 -17.20 14.72
N HIS A 60 -18.96 -17.44 16.01
CA HIS A 60 -19.04 -16.40 17.02
C HIS A 60 -17.69 -15.68 16.98
N GLU A 61 -17.64 -14.47 16.40
CA GLU A 61 -16.58 -13.54 16.79
C GLU A 61 -16.86 -13.06 18.22
N PRO A 62 -15.82 -12.92 19.07
CA PRO A 62 -14.63 -12.16 18.75
C PRO A 62 -13.48 -13.06 18.31
N VAL A 63 -12.77 -12.62 17.27
CA VAL A 63 -11.40 -13.04 16.99
C VAL A 63 -10.62 -12.94 18.29
N THR A 64 -10.39 -14.08 18.93
CA THR A 64 -9.52 -14.14 20.10
C THR A 64 -8.12 -14.05 19.53
N LEU A 65 -7.59 -12.84 19.49
CA LEU A 65 -6.17 -12.62 19.20
C LEU A 65 -5.33 -13.52 20.13
N PRO A 66 -4.20 -14.08 19.64
CA PRO A 66 -3.36 -14.95 20.44
C PRO A 66 -3.00 -14.31 21.80
N PRO A 67 -2.81 -15.10 22.87
CA PRO A 67 -2.65 -14.60 24.26
C PRO A 67 -1.56 -13.54 24.46
N ILE A 68 -0.61 -13.43 23.53
CA ILE A 68 0.45 -12.41 23.50
C ILE A 68 -0.15 -10.98 23.44
N TRP A 69 -1.30 -10.79 22.81
CA TRP A 69 -1.90 -9.47 22.60
C TRP A 69 -2.79 -8.99 23.76
N GLN A 70 -3.21 -9.88 24.66
CA GLN A 70 -4.02 -9.49 25.82
C GLN A 70 -3.17 -8.88 26.95
N HIS A 71 -1.87 -9.21 27.02
CA HIS A 71 -0.97 -8.66 28.04
C HIS A 71 -0.61 -7.20 27.75
N ILE A 72 -0.43 -6.85 26.48
CA ILE A 72 -0.09 -5.47 26.05
C ILE A 72 -1.23 -4.51 26.39
N SER A 73 -2.48 -4.95 26.23
CA SER A 73 -3.65 -4.09 26.39
C SER A 73 -3.98 -3.71 27.84
N SER A 74 -3.50 -4.45 28.84
CA SER A 74 -3.69 -4.08 30.27
C SER A 74 -2.58 -3.21 30.83
N GLU A 75 -1.37 -3.28 30.28
CA GLU A 75 -0.22 -2.52 30.80
C GLU A 75 -0.20 -1.06 30.28
N GLU A 76 -0.73 -0.78 29.09
CA GLU A 76 -0.76 0.60 28.52
C GLU A 76 -1.81 1.53 29.17
N CYS A 77 -2.87 1.02 29.79
CA CYS A 77 -3.90 1.89 30.41
C CYS A 77 -3.51 2.45 31.79
N SER A 78 -2.43 1.99 32.42
CA SER A 78 -2.04 2.49 33.75
C SER A 78 -0.77 3.35 33.77
N ALA A 79 -0.09 3.51 32.63
CA ALA A 79 1.18 4.23 32.54
C ALA A 79 1.18 5.28 31.41
N ALA A 80 0.19 6.17 31.39
CA ALA A 80 0.27 7.38 30.58
C ALA A 80 -0.23 8.59 31.39
N PRO A 81 0.71 9.37 31.92
CA PRO A 81 0.67 10.78 31.56
C PRO A 81 2.08 11.21 31.22
N GLN A 82 2.51 11.18 29.95
CA GLN A 82 3.62 12.02 29.42
C GLN A 82 3.74 12.07 27.88
N LEU A 83 2.92 11.38 27.07
CA LEU A 83 3.03 11.44 25.60
C LEU A 83 1.90 12.24 24.93
N SER A 84 1.68 13.48 25.37
CA SER A 84 0.62 14.35 24.82
C SER A 84 1.09 15.25 23.68
N SER A 85 1.92 14.79 22.71
CA SER A 85 2.33 15.72 21.65
C SER A 85 2.57 15.21 20.24
N VAL A 86 2.60 13.92 19.93
CA VAL A 86 2.96 13.51 18.55
C VAL A 86 2.23 12.28 18.02
N GLU A 87 0.97 12.06 18.39
CA GLU A 87 0.15 11.00 17.80
C GLU A 87 -1.24 11.54 17.44
N GLY A 88 -1.25 12.43 16.45
CA GLY A 88 -2.46 12.72 15.70
C GLY A 88 -2.66 11.65 14.63
N ASP A 89 -3.84 11.04 14.63
CA ASP A 89 -4.48 10.39 13.47
C ASP A 89 -3.97 9.03 12.99
N LEU A 90 -3.77 8.07 13.90
CA LEU A 90 -3.94 6.67 13.52
C LEU A 90 -4.45 5.78 14.65
N GLN A 91 -5.26 6.34 15.54
CA GLN A 91 -5.95 5.56 16.56
C GLN A 91 -7.16 4.87 15.93
N ARG A 92 -7.00 3.57 15.65
CA ARG A 92 -8.04 2.62 15.22
C ARG A 92 -9.13 2.39 16.29
N CYS A 93 -9.62 3.44 16.93
CA CYS A 93 -10.86 3.35 17.68
C CYS A 93 -12.02 3.68 16.73
N PRO A 94 -13.09 2.86 16.69
CA PRO A 94 -14.27 3.22 15.92
C PRO A 94 -14.80 4.56 16.46
N LEU A 95 -14.88 5.57 15.58
CA LEU A 95 -15.47 6.88 15.93
C LEU A 95 -16.85 6.65 16.54
N THR A 96 -17.15 7.37 17.60
CA THR A 96 -18.47 7.33 18.21
C THR A 96 -19.49 7.98 17.28
N LEU A 97 -20.77 7.56 17.38
CA LEU A 97 -21.84 8.09 16.54
C LEU A 97 -22.00 9.63 16.71
N GLU A 98 -21.65 10.15 17.89
CA GLU A 98 -21.64 11.58 18.19
C GLU A 98 -20.53 12.32 17.42
N GLU A 99 -19.32 11.76 17.33
CA GLU A 99 -18.21 12.32 16.54
C GLU A 99 -18.49 12.25 15.03
N MET A 100 -19.27 11.28 14.57
CA MET A 100 -19.73 11.20 13.18
C MET A 100 -20.79 12.26 12.85
N LEU A 101 -21.70 12.53 13.79
CA LEU A 101 -22.77 13.50 13.60
C LEU A 101 -22.32 14.94 13.84
N ASN A 102 -21.29 15.13 14.68
CA ASN A 102 -20.68 16.41 15.00
C ASN A 102 -19.17 16.35 14.72
N PRO A 103 -18.74 16.38 13.45
CA PRO A 103 -17.33 16.40 13.12
C PRO A 103 -16.67 17.64 13.72
N ILE A 104 -15.50 17.47 14.32
CA ILE A 104 -14.70 18.59 14.83
C ILE A 104 -14.30 19.43 13.62
N GLU A 105 -14.42 20.76 13.76
CA GLU A 105 -14.07 21.71 12.71
C GLU A 105 -12.61 21.50 12.27
N GLU A 106 -12.40 21.30 10.96
CA GLU A 106 -11.08 21.05 10.40
C GLU A 106 -10.15 22.20 10.75
N LYS A 107 -9.06 21.89 11.46
CA LYS A 107 -8.04 22.87 11.79
C LYS A 107 -7.33 23.25 10.50
N THR A 108 -7.49 24.49 10.05
CA THR A 108 -6.72 25.02 8.92
C THR A 108 -5.24 24.91 9.25
N ILE A 109 -4.55 24.05 8.50
CA ILE A 109 -3.09 23.94 8.55
C ILE A 109 -2.58 25.26 7.97
N GLU A 110 -2.18 26.19 8.85
CA GLU A 110 -1.46 27.38 8.44
C GLU A 110 -0.30 26.95 7.54
N PHE A 111 -0.30 27.49 6.33
CA PHE A 111 0.62 27.25 5.22
C PHE A 111 1.89 26.48 5.60
N SER A 112 1.82 25.17 5.33
CA SER A 112 2.90 24.27 4.98
C SER A 112 4.33 24.77 5.22
N THR A 113 4.99 24.19 6.22
CA THR A 113 6.44 24.18 6.39
C THR A 113 7.18 23.52 5.21
N PHE A 114 6.47 23.00 4.22
CA PHE A 114 7.00 22.43 2.97
C PHE A 114 7.03 23.46 1.85
N GLN A 115 7.62 24.63 2.11
CA GLN A 115 7.96 25.55 1.02
C GLN A 115 9.15 24.93 0.25
N PHE A 116 8.87 24.35 -0.91
CA PHE A 116 9.88 23.80 -1.80
C PHE A 116 10.91 24.90 -2.13
N LYS A 117 12.18 24.68 -1.79
CA LYS A 117 13.25 25.65 -2.04
C LYS A 117 13.46 25.72 -3.56
N GLY A 118 13.08 26.86 -4.16
CA GLY A 118 13.04 27.07 -5.61
C GLY A 118 11.63 27.39 -6.12
N GLY A 119 10.61 26.79 -5.49
CA GLY A 119 9.19 27.08 -5.70
C GLY A 119 8.78 27.16 -7.18
N ASN A 120 7.81 28.03 -7.46
CA ASN A 120 7.32 28.25 -8.82
C ASN A 120 8.32 29.03 -9.69
N GLU A 121 9.25 29.78 -9.09
CA GLU A 121 10.20 30.63 -9.81
C GLU A 121 11.23 29.79 -10.57
N GLU A 122 11.75 28.73 -9.94
CA GLU A 122 12.68 27.78 -10.57
C GLU A 122 12.03 27.04 -11.76
N ILE A 123 10.75 26.71 -11.63
CA ILE A 123 9.96 26.10 -12.72
C ILE A 123 9.84 27.08 -13.89
N VAL A 124 9.53 28.34 -13.61
CA VAL A 124 9.41 29.39 -14.63
C VAL A 124 10.74 29.67 -15.31
N GLU A 125 11.84 29.66 -14.55
CA GLU A 125 13.18 29.87 -15.08
C GLU A 125 13.62 28.71 -15.98
N ARG A 126 13.34 27.46 -15.59
CA ARG A 126 13.60 26.28 -16.42
C ARG A 126 12.81 26.30 -17.73
N VAL A 127 11.51 26.63 -17.67
CA VAL A 127 10.67 26.74 -18.87
C VAL A 127 11.17 27.84 -19.80
N LYS A 128 11.63 28.98 -19.27
CA LYS A 128 12.22 30.05 -20.10
C LYS A 128 13.53 29.62 -20.74
N TYR A 129 14.37 28.88 -20.02
CA TYR A 129 15.60 28.30 -20.57
C TYR A 129 15.29 27.36 -21.73
N ASP A 130 14.35 26.43 -21.55
CA ASP A 130 13.99 25.45 -22.59
C ASP A 130 13.45 26.15 -23.85
N ILE A 131 12.61 27.18 -23.70
CA ILE A 131 12.09 27.99 -24.81
C ILE A 131 13.22 28.76 -25.53
N ALA A 132 14.22 29.24 -24.79
CA ALA A 132 15.36 29.97 -25.37
C ALA A 132 16.35 29.02 -26.07
N ALA A 133 16.53 27.81 -25.55
CA ALA A 133 17.31 26.74 -26.19
C ALA A 133 16.65 26.28 -27.51
N GLU A 134 15.33 26.07 -27.54
CA GLU A 134 14.58 25.69 -28.75
C GLU A 134 14.64 26.79 -29.84
N LYS A 135 14.68 28.05 -29.42
CA LYS A 135 14.86 29.20 -30.33
C LYS A 135 16.29 29.41 -30.80
N GLY A 136 17.25 28.62 -30.31
CA GLY A 136 18.66 28.71 -30.67
C GLY A 136 19.39 29.93 -30.10
N GLU A 137 18.86 30.57 -29.05
CA GLU A 137 19.52 31.69 -28.36
C GLU A 137 20.60 31.22 -27.36
N ILE A 138 20.60 29.93 -27.01
CA ILE A 138 21.56 29.31 -26.09
C ILE A 138 22.25 28.16 -26.81
N ILE A 139 23.59 28.22 -26.91
CA ILE A 139 24.41 27.12 -27.42
C ILE A 139 24.74 26.23 -26.22
N GLU A 140 24.13 25.05 -26.14
CA GLU A 140 24.53 24.04 -25.16
C GLU A 140 25.94 23.56 -25.49
N ILE A 141 26.88 23.91 -24.62
CA ILE A 141 28.24 23.37 -24.67
C ILE A 141 28.16 22.01 -23.99
N GLU A 142 28.20 20.93 -24.78
CA GLU A 142 28.40 19.58 -24.27
C GLU A 142 29.70 19.56 -23.47
N SER A 143 29.56 19.52 -22.14
CA SER A 143 30.69 19.33 -21.24
C SER A 143 31.15 17.90 -21.43
N ASP A 144 32.33 17.75 -22.02
CA ASP A 144 33.07 16.51 -22.18
C ASP A 144 33.14 15.79 -20.82
N GLU A 145 32.30 14.77 -20.63
CA GLU A 145 32.28 13.93 -19.44
C GLU A 145 33.57 13.12 -19.47
N SER A 146 34.52 13.50 -18.62
CA SER A 146 35.75 12.73 -18.44
C SER A 146 35.40 11.33 -17.98
N ASP A 147 35.94 10.33 -18.68
CA ASP A 147 35.93 8.91 -18.30
C ASP A 147 36.42 8.72 -16.86
N GLU A 148 35.50 8.78 -15.89
CA GLU A 148 35.73 8.25 -14.56
C GLU A 148 35.44 6.74 -14.64
N GLU A 149 36.51 5.95 -14.46
CA GLU A 149 36.49 4.51 -14.43
C GLU A 149 35.34 4.01 -13.53
N GLU A 150 34.27 3.48 -14.13
CA GLU A 150 33.14 2.91 -13.41
C GLU A 150 33.63 1.72 -12.56
N GLU A 151 33.84 1.97 -11.28
CA GLU A 151 33.98 0.94 -10.27
C GLU A 151 32.76 0.03 -10.39
N GLN A 152 32.95 -1.26 -10.71
CA GLN A 152 31.88 -2.25 -10.90
C GLN A 152 31.20 -2.54 -9.56
N GLY A 153 30.45 -1.56 -9.05
CA GLY A 153 29.57 -1.69 -7.91
C GLY A 153 28.32 -2.49 -8.29
N LEU A 154 27.64 -3.03 -7.28
CA LEU A 154 26.34 -3.66 -7.46
C LEU A 154 25.37 -2.64 -8.06
N THR A 155 24.67 -3.04 -9.11
CA THR A 155 23.64 -2.22 -9.74
C THR A 155 22.51 -1.95 -8.74
N ALA A 156 21.81 -0.82 -8.89
CA ALA A 156 20.67 -0.47 -8.03
C ALA A 156 19.58 -1.57 -8.03
N PHE A 157 19.44 -2.31 -9.14
CA PHE A 157 18.56 -3.46 -9.26
C PHE A 157 19.01 -4.64 -8.36
N GLU A 158 20.30 -4.97 -8.37
CA GLU A 158 20.87 -6.03 -7.52
C GLU A 158 20.73 -5.71 -6.04
N ILE A 159 21.00 -4.45 -5.65
CA ILE A 159 20.82 -3.99 -4.27
C ILE A 159 19.35 -4.09 -3.86
N SER A 160 18.42 -3.67 -4.72
CA SER A 160 16.97 -3.80 -4.48
C SER A 160 16.53 -5.26 -4.28
N LYS A 161 17.11 -6.19 -5.05
CA LYS A 161 16.85 -7.63 -4.89
C LYS A 161 17.38 -8.16 -3.56
N MET A 162 18.60 -7.78 -3.17
CA MET A 162 19.17 -8.16 -1.88
C MET A 162 18.31 -7.67 -0.70
N CYS A 163 17.81 -6.43 -0.76
CA CYS A 163 16.90 -5.91 0.27
C CYS A 163 15.65 -6.76 0.41
N GLN A 164 15.05 -7.20 -0.71
CA GLN A 164 13.88 -8.07 -0.70
C GLN A 164 14.16 -9.45 -0.09
N GLU A 165 15.32 -10.04 -0.41
CA GLU A 165 15.72 -11.32 0.18
C GLU A 165 15.95 -11.18 1.69
N MET A 166 16.65 -10.13 2.11
CA MET A 166 16.87 -9.82 3.53
C MET A 166 15.58 -9.56 4.29
N GLU A 167 14.63 -8.78 3.74
CA GLU A 167 13.30 -8.59 4.33
C GLU A 167 12.63 -9.94 4.63
N SER A 168 12.67 -10.86 3.66
CA SER A 168 12.06 -12.18 3.81
C SER A 168 12.74 -13.05 4.86
N LEU A 169 14.05 -12.86 5.08
CA LEU A 169 14.83 -13.59 6.09
C LEU A 169 14.61 -12.99 7.48
N CYS A 170 14.49 -11.67 7.58
CA CYS A 170 14.18 -10.97 8.83
C CYS A 170 12.84 -11.46 9.39
N LEU A 171 11.81 -11.52 8.55
CA LEU A 171 10.48 -11.98 8.95
C LEU A 171 10.44 -13.47 9.35
N ARG A 172 11.38 -14.28 8.86
CA ARG A 172 11.41 -15.74 9.13
C ARG A 172 12.31 -16.14 10.29
N HIS A 173 13.40 -15.41 10.54
CA HIS A 173 14.48 -15.87 11.41
C HIS A 173 14.87 -14.87 12.50
N ALA A 174 14.51 -13.59 12.40
CA ALA A 174 14.86 -12.62 13.42
C ALA A 174 13.81 -12.55 14.54
N PRO A 175 14.21 -12.21 15.78
CA PRO A 175 13.28 -11.98 16.88
C PRO A 175 12.32 -10.83 16.54
N PRO A 176 11.08 -10.81 17.08
CA PRO A 176 10.03 -9.86 16.71
C PRO A 176 10.48 -8.39 16.78
N ASP A 177 11.26 -8.05 17.80
CA ASP A 177 11.70 -6.69 18.09
C ASP A 177 12.72 -6.18 17.05
N LEU A 178 13.53 -7.08 16.47
CA LEU A 178 14.52 -6.73 15.45
C LEU A 178 14.01 -6.95 14.03
N SER A 179 13.10 -7.92 13.85
CA SER A 179 12.62 -8.32 12.53
C SER A 179 11.78 -7.23 11.87
N LEU A 180 10.93 -6.56 12.65
CA LEU A 180 10.04 -5.51 12.14
C LEU A 180 10.83 -4.25 11.76
N ASP A 181 11.68 -3.76 12.67
CA ASP A 181 12.48 -2.56 12.44
C ASP A 181 13.42 -2.74 11.24
N LEU A 182 14.12 -3.86 11.17
CA LEU A 182 15.06 -4.12 10.07
C LEU A 182 14.32 -4.29 8.74
N ALA A 183 13.20 -5.03 8.71
CA ALA A 183 12.39 -5.17 7.51
C ALA A 183 11.82 -3.82 7.04
N GLN A 184 11.42 -2.95 7.96
CA GLN A 184 10.91 -1.61 7.64
C GLN A 184 12.01 -0.73 7.01
N HIS A 185 13.22 -0.72 7.58
CA HIS A 185 14.34 0.03 7.03
C HIS A 185 14.74 -0.47 5.64
N LEU A 186 14.79 -1.79 5.44
CA LEU A 186 15.08 -2.39 4.12
C LEU A 186 14.02 -2.02 3.08
N CYS A 187 12.75 -2.01 3.49
CA CYS A 187 11.64 -1.63 2.60
C CYS A 187 11.74 -0.15 2.20
N GLN A 188 12.00 0.74 3.16
CA GLN A 188 12.22 2.17 2.89
C GLN A 188 13.39 2.41 1.94
N PHE A 189 14.51 1.71 2.18
CA PHE A 189 15.68 1.80 1.32
C PHE A 189 15.39 1.29 -0.11
N ARG A 190 14.65 0.20 -0.25
CA ARG A 190 14.21 -0.30 -1.57
C ARG A 190 13.30 0.70 -2.29
N ILE A 191 12.40 1.38 -1.57
CA ILE A 191 11.56 2.44 -2.14
C ILE A 191 12.44 3.59 -2.64
N HIS A 192 13.45 3.99 -1.87
CA HIS A 192 14.40 5.03 -2.28
C HIS A 192 15.17 4.63 -3.56
N LEU A 193 15.72 3.42 -3.61
CA LEU A 193 16.42 2.91 -4.78
C LEU A 193 15.52 2.88 -6.02
N ARG A 194 14.26 2.46 -5.88
CA ARG A 194 13.31 2.49 -7.00
C ARG A 194 13.06 3.90 -7.51
N ARG A 195 12.93 4.88 -6.62
CA ARG A 195 12.77 6.29 -7.01
C ARG A 195 13.99 6.80 -7.77
N GLU A 196 15.20 6.49 -7.30
CA GLU A 196 16.43 6.86 -8.01
C GLU A 196 16.53 6.17 -9.39
N MET A 197 16.22 4.87 -9.48
CA MET A 197 16.15 4.17 -10.76
C MET A 197 15.15 4.82 -11.72
N THR A 198 13.98 5.25 -11.25
CA THR A 198 12.98 5.91 -12.10
C THR A 198 13.39 7.33 -12.51
N LYS A 199 14.14 8.06 -11.68
CA LYS A 199 14.67 9.39 -12.04
C LYS A 199 15.76 9.29 -13.10
N ASN A 200 16.59 8.26 -12.99
CA ASN A 200 17.72 8.02 -13.89
C ASN A 200 17.34 7.15 -15.10
N ALA A 201 16.08 6.74 -15.20
CA ALA A 201 15.58 5.97 -16.34
C ALA A 201 15.51 6.87 -17.57
N LYS A 202 16.41 6.64 -18.53
CA LYS A 202 16.35 7.29 -19.84
C LYS A 202 15.09 6.83 -20.57
N GLN A 203 14.24 7.77 -20.94
CA GLN A 203 13.02 7.49 -21.71
C GLN A 203 13.41 6.92 -23.08
N THR A 204 13.14 5.63 -23.31
CA THR A 204 13.34 5.03 -24.63
C THR A 204 12.19 5.42 -25.54
N MET A 205 12.50 6.04 -26.69
CA MET A 205 11.53 6.33 -27.74
C MET A 205 10.91 5.03 -28.27
N LEU A 206 9.62 5.10 -28.65
CA LEU A 206 8.82 3.97 -29.13
C LEU A 206 9.42 3.27 -30.36
N ASP A 207 10.26 3.99 -31.10
CA ASP A 207 10.93 3.55 -32.33
C ASP A 207 11.85 2.33 -32.11
N GLY A 208 12.30 2.08 -30.88
CA GLY A 208 13.10 0.91 -30.51
C GLY A 208 12.30 -0.40 -30.40
N TRP A 209 10.96 -0.34 -30.44
CA TRP A 209 10.07 -1.47 -30.18
C TRP A 209 9.35 -2.00 -31.43
N ILE A 210 9.51 -1.34 -32.58
CA ILE A 210 8.95 -1.78 -33.85
C ILE A 210 10.06 -2.47 -34.66
N LYS A 211 10.02 -3.80 -34.70
CA LYS A 211 10.80 -4.64 -35.63
C LYS A 211 9.90 -5.17 -36.74
#